data_AF-A0A6G9N6X3-F1
#
_entry.id   AF-A0A6G9N6X3-F1
#
_cell.length_a   1.000
_cell.length_b   1.000
_cell.length_c   1.000
_cell.angle_alpha   90.00
_cell.angle_beta   90.00
_cell.angle_gamma   90.00
#
_symmetry.space_group_name_H-M   'P 1'
#
loop_
_entity.id
_entity.type
_entity.pdbx_description
1 polymer ?
#
loop_
_entity_poly.entity_id
_entity_poly.type
_entity_poly.pdbx_seq_one_letter_code
_entity_poly.pdbx_strand_id
1 'polypeptide(L)'
;MFDGVDISWSTPAFSTDPATFADRAPNGVLLNGDCLAFRNGTLHDVASAISVYFSRDVIVEDNEVSRFSVDGIQFSGRGIAIRRNLVRDPLGTPDPLHPDCMQGQPPRDEVFGPVTIEGNTCLARTGDTASLPAAWDGAAAFGWQGINIFDGRWKGVDVRCNLVLPSAQHGIALYGVDDAHIAYNTVLARPRDKFAWIAAMRSKDGRPPRRLVIAGNRASAFLNAVHGGPAGPEAMIDFLGANREDPALMEQLSRPVSGVRLEGNVWLFDTDIAQGALRDPRFGIERVDLSRLTQRALAGGARSLLPAACARDRSRQPGA
;
A
#
# COMPACT_ATOMS: atom_id res chain seq x y z
N MET A 1 2.87 -1.38 -26.49
CA MET A 1 3.29 -0.29 -25.60
C MET A 1 2.28 0.83 -25.71
N PHE A 2 1.79 1.31 -24.58
CA PHE A 2 0.91 2.47 -24.47
C PHE A 2 1.66 3.55 -23.69
N ASP A 3 1.63 4.78 -24.18
CA ASP A 3 2.41 5.89 -23.64
C ASP A 3 1.60 7.19 -23.76
N GLY A 4 1.48 7.96 -22.69
CA GLY A 4 0.84 9.28 -22.72
C GLY A 4 -0.68 9.26 -22.92
N VAL A 5 -1.36 8.17 -22.53
CA VAL A 5 -2.81 8.02 -22.74
C VAL A 5 -3.59 8.61 -21.57
N ASP A 6 -4.65 9.36 -21.86
CA ASP A 6 -5.63 9.84 -20.88
C ASP A 6 -6.91 9.00 -20.97
N ILE A 7 -7.34 8.39 -19.87
CA ILE A 7 -8.47 7.45 -19.80
C ILE A 7 -9.37 7.84 -18.64
N SER A 8 -10.63 8.11 -18.95
CA SER A 8 -11.63 8.43 -17.94
C SER A 8 -13.04 8.03 -18.34
N TRP A 9 -13.92 7.93 -17.34
CA TRP A 9 -15.34 7.82 -17.62
C TRP A 9 -15.86 9.16 -18.16
N SER A 10 -16.70 9.10 -19.19
CA SER A 10 -17.33 10.29 -19.79
C SER A 10 -18.22 11.05 -18.80
N THR A 11 -18.63 10.39 -17.71
CA THR A 11 -19.39 11.00 -16.62
C THR A 11 -18.44 11.23 -15.44
N PRO A 12 -18.12 12.49 -15.09
CA PRO A 12 -17.25 12.78 -13.95
C PRO A 12 -17.81 12.19 -12.66
N ALA A 13 -16.95 11.65 -11.79
CA ALA A 13 -17.43 10.97 -10.57
C ALA A 13 -18.40 11.83 -9.76
N PHE A 14 -18.07 13.11 -9.55
CA PHE A 14 -18.89 14.02 -8.73
C PHE A 14 -20.15 14.56 -9.43
N SER A 15 -20.43 14.11 -10.66
CA SER A 15 -21.70 14.38 -11.33
C SER A 15 -22.76 13.29 -11.07
N THR A 16 -22.37 12.21 -10.40
CA THR A 16 -23.26 11.12 -9.96
C THR A 16 -23.21 10.95 -8.45
N ASP A 17 -24.16 10.22 -7.88
CA ASP A 17 -24.05 9.74 -6.50
C ASP A 17 -23.09 8.52 -6.41
N PRO A 18 -22.56 8.20 -5.22
CA PRO A 18 -21.62 7.09 -5.04
C PRO A 18 -22.16 5.71 -5.43
N ALA A 19 -23.47 5.45 -5.28
CA ALA A 19 -24.06 4.17 -5.63
C ALA A 19 -24.12 4.01 -7.16
N THR A 20 -24.53 5.07 -7.86
CA THR A 20 -24.48 5.10 -9.33
C THR A 20 -23.05 4.93 -9.86
N PHE A 21 -22.06 5.53 -9.21
CA PHE A 21 -20.66 5.34 -9.61
C PHE A 21 -20.19 3.91 -9.39
N ALA A 22 -20.45 3.31 -8.22
CA ALA A 22 -20.11 1.91 -7.96
C ALA A 22 -20.73 0.97 -9.01
N ASP A 23 -21.99 1.21 -9.39
CA ASP A 23 -22.71 0.37 -10.37
C ASP A 23 -22.19 0.54 -11.80
N ARG A 24 -21.71 1.73 -12.18
CA ARG A 24 -21.53 2.10 -13.60
C ARG A 24 -20.14 2.53 -14.01
N ALA A 25 -19.27 2.91 -13.08
CA ALA A 25 -17.95 3.39 -13.43
C ALA A 25 -17.18 2.26 -14.16
N PRO A 26 -16.63 2.54 -15.35
CA PRO A 26 -15.86 1.54 -16.08
C PRO A 26 -14.53 1.28 -15.38
N ASN A 27 -13.94 0.11 -15.64
CA ASN A 27 -12.52 -0.09 -15.39
C ASN A 27 -11.70 0.67 -16.45
N GLY A 28 -10.47 1.05 -16.10
CA GLY A 28 -9.53 1.68 -17.02
C GLY A 28 -8.88 0.69 -17.97
N VAL A 29 -7.59 0.39 -17.77
CA VAL A 29 -6.79 -0.45 -18.66
C VAL A 29 -6.66 -1.87 -18.14
N LEU A 30 -6.91 -2.84 -19.01
CA LEU A 30 -6.53 -4.24 -18.80
C LEU A 30 -5.29 -4.59 -19.64
N LEU A 31 -4.19 -4.91 -18.97
CA LEU A 31 -3.01 -5.52 -19.55
C LEU A 31 -3.08 -7.03 -19.33
N ASN A 32 -3.31 -7.77 -20.42
CA ASN A 32 -3.34 -9.23 -20.43
C ASN A 32 -2.48 -9.74 -21.58
N GLY A 33 -1.32 -10.32 -21.26
CA GLY A 33 -0.36 -10.83 -22.23
C GLY A 33 1.08 -10.64 -21.79
N ASP A 34 2.02 -10.82 -22.70
CA ASP A 34 3.45 -10.73 -22.41
C ASP A 34 4.07 -9.47 -23.01
N CYS A 35 5.15 -8.98 -22.39
CA CYS A 35 5.98 -7.88 -22.90
C CYS A 35 5.17 -6.58 -23.13
N LEU A 36 4.29 -6.26 -22.18
CA LEU A 36 3.43 -5.09 -22.23
C LEU A 36 4.04 -3.92 -21.45
N ALA A 37 3.73 -2.71 -21.86
CA ALA A 37 4.09 -1.52 -21.11
C ALA A 37 2.99 -0.47 -21.18
N PHE A 38 2.68 0.13 -20.04
CA PHE A 38 1.79 1.28 -19.89
C PHE A 38 2.53 2.39 -19.13
N ARG A 39 2.76 3.51 -19.81
CA ARG A 39 3.63 4.59 -19.34
C ARG A 39 2.99 5.96 -19.46
N ASN A 40 3.38 6.87 -18.57
CA ASN A 40 3.03 8.29 -18.64
C ASN A 40 1.53 8.56 -18.85
N GLY A 41 0.67 7.63 -18.46
CA GLY A 41 -0.76 7.72 -18.65
C GLY A 41 -1.44 8.41 -17.48
N THR A 42 -2.60 8.98 -17.74
CA THR A 42 -3.49 9.54 -16.72
C THR A 42 -4.79 8.73 -16.73
N LEU A 43 -5.20 8.23 -15.57
CA LEU A 43 -6.48 7.55 -15.41
C LEU A 43 -7.28 8.21 -14.29
N HIS A 44 -8.54 8.51 -14.55
CA HIS A 44 -9.41 9.07 -13.52
C HIS A 44 -10.90 8.75 -13.69
N ASP A 45 -11.66 8.84 -12.60
CA ASP A 45 -13.10 8.59 -12.57
C ASP A 45 -13.47 7.18 -13.06
N VAL A 46 -12.76 6.16 -12.56
CA VAL A 46 -12.90 4.74 -12.95
C VAL A 46 -13.17 3.85 -11.73
N ALA A 47 -13.67 2.63 -11.92
CA ALA A 47 -13.80 1.68 -10.82
C ALA A 47 -12.42 1.16 -10.38
N SER A 48 -11.76 0.37 -11.24
CA SER A 48 -10.35 0.01 -11.12
C SER A 48 -9.54 0.66 -12.24
N ALA A 49 -8.36 1.22 -11.95
CA ALA A 49 -7.65 1.98 -12.97
C ALA A 49 -6.77 1.11 -13.87
N ILE A 50 -5.76 0.42 -13.33
CA ILE A 50 -4.85 -0.41 -14.12
C ILE A 50 -4.92 -1.85 -13.61
N SER A 51 -5.30 -2.80 -14.45
CA SER A 51 -5.31 -4.23 -14.12
C SER A 51 -4.29 -4.97 -14.98
N VAL A 52 -3.29 -5.57 -14.34
CA VAL A 52 -2.33 -6.48 -14.96
C VAL A 52 -2.71 -7.90 -14.57
N TYR A 53 -3.22 -8.70 -15.49
CA TYR A 53 -3.63 -10.07 -15.18
C TYR A 53 -3.01 -11.10 -16.10
N PHE A 54 -2.59 -12.23 -15.51
CA PHE A 54 -2.03 -13.37 -16.24
C PHE A 54 -0.88 -13.00 -17.18
N SER A 55 -0.11 -11.98 -16.80
CA SER A 55 0.81 -11.33 -17.70
C SER A 55 2.27 -11.61 -17.34
N ARG A 56 3.15 -11.54 -18.33
CA ARG A 56 4.60 -11.65 -18.11
C ARG A 56 5.34 -10.44 -18.65
N ASP A 57 6.40 -10.06 -17.94
CA ASP A 57 7.31 -8.99 -18.37
C ASP A 57 6.56 -7.68 -18.66
N VAL A 58 5.75 -7.24 -17.70
CA VAL A 58 4.92 -6.03 -17.80
C VAL A 58 5.53 -4.86 -17.04
N ILE A 59 5.51 -3.69 -17.65
CA ILE A 59 5.93 -2.43 -17.03
C ILE A 59 4.74 -1.49 -16.90
N VAL A 60 4.47 -1.03 -15.68
CA VAL A 60 3.51 0.03 -15.37
C VAL A 60 4.27 1.14 -14.68
N GLU A 61 4.63 2.21 -15.39
CA GLU A 61 5.47 3.26 -14.81
C GLU A 61 5.10 4.69 -15.16
N ASP A 62 5.40 5.61 -14.25
CA ASP A 62 5.21 7.05 -14.40
C ASP A 62 3.75 7.46 -14.74
N ASN A 63 2.76 6.65 -14.32
CA ASN A 63 1.35 6.96 -14.52
C ASN A 63 0.75 7.73 -13.34
N GLU A 64 -0.30 8.48 -13.60
CA GLU A 64 -1.16 9.09 -12.60
C GLU A 64 -2.53 8.42 -12.58
N VAL A 65 -2.96 7.98 -11.40
CA VAL A 65 -4.28 7.41 -11.15
C VAL A 65 -4.96 8.25 -10.08
N SER A 66 -6.17 8.72 -10.36
CA SER A 66 -6.97 9.47 -9.39
C SER A 66 -8.45 9.09 -9.43
N ARG A 67 -9.22 9.41 -8.39
CA ARG A 67 -10.70 9.27 -8.39
C ARG A 67 -11.16 7.88 -8.82
N PHE A 68 -10.74 6.86 -8.08
CA PHE A 68 -11.09 5.46 -8.33
C PHE A 68 -11.83 4.83 -7.15
N SER A 69 -12.73 3.86 -7.36
CA SER A 69 -13.56 3.30 -6.27
C SER A 69 -13.16 1.91 -5.77
N VAL A 70 -12.40 1.17 -6.56
CA VAL A 70 -11.86 -0.16 -6.21
C VAL A 70 -10.34 -0.01 -6.13
N ASP A 71 -9.56 -0.58 -7.04
CA ASP A 71 -8.11 -0.56 -6.91
C ASP A 71 -7.45 0.39 -7.90
N GLY A 72 -6.42 1.11 -7.44
CA GLY A 72 -5.58 1.92 -8.31
C GLY A 72 -4.83 1.05 -9.30
N ILE A 73 -4.06 0.09 -8.81
CA ILE A 73 -3.35 -0.90 -9.64
C ILE A 73 -3.57 -2.31 -9.11
N GLN A 74 -4.20 -3.17 -9.91
CA GLN A 74 -4.26 -4.61 -9.64
C GLN A 74 -3.19 -5.33 -10.45
N PHE A 75 -2.57 -6.34 -9.86
CA PHE A 75 -1.56 -7.12 -10.55
C PHE A 75 -1.61 -8.60 -10.23
N SER A 76 -1.32 -9.41 -11.25
CA SER A 76 -1.06 -10.85 -11.17
C SER A 76 -0.22 -11.27 -12.38
N GLY A 77 0.82 -12.05 -12.13
CA GLY A 77 1.72 -12.53 -13.18
C GLY A 77 3.16 -12.63 -12.73
N ARG A 78 4.10 -12.54 -13.69
CA ARG A 78 5.53 -12.75 -13.46
C ARG A 78 6.38 -11.71 -14.18
N GLY A 79 7.43 -11.21 -13.54
CA GLY A 79 8.30 -10.19 -14.15
C GLY A 79 7.60 -8.83 -14.27
N ILE A 80 6.76 -8.49 -13.29
CA ILE A 80 6.01 -7.23 -13.29
C ILE A 80 6.85 -6.14 -12.60
N ALA A 81 6.94 -4.97 -13.22
CA ALA A 81 7.53 -3.77 -12.63
C ALA A 81 6.49 -2.64 -12.56
N ILE A 82 6.15 -2.21 -11.35
CA ILE A 82 5.23 -1.10 -11.06
C ILE A 82 6.05 0.02 -10.44
N ARG A 83 6.35 1.07 -11.20
CA ARG A 83 7.35 2.07 -10.81
C ARG A 83 6.88 3.51 -10.92
N ARG A 84 7.20 4.33 -9.92
CA ARG A 84 7.05 5.81 -9.99
C ARG A 84 5.64 6.30 -10.35
N ASN A 85 4.61 5.48 -10.09
CA ASN A 85 3.22 5.90 -10.31
C ASN A 85 2.75 6.77 -9.13
N LEU A 86 1.87 7.71 -9.43
CA LEU A 86 1.10 8.47 -8.44
C LEU A 86 -0.31 7.91 -8.42
N VAL A 87 -0.73 7.33 -7.29
CA VAL A 87 -2.09 6.83 -7.07
C VAL A 87 -2.70 7.61 -5.93
N ARG A 88 -3.78 8.32 -6.19
CA ARG A 88 -4.36 9.25 -5.22
C ARG A 88 -5.88 9.32 -5.28
N ASP A 89 -6.47 9.94 -4.26
CA ASP A 89 -7.88 10.31 -4.25
C ASP A 89 -8.87 9.15 -4.54
N PRO A 90 -8.74 7.99 -3.87
CA PRO A 90 -9.78 6.96 -3.87
C PRO A 90 -11.15 7.54 -3.44
N LEU A 91 -12.20 6.98 -4.03
CA LEU A 91 -13.58 7.37 -3.83
C LEU A 91 -14.30 6.34 -2.97
N GLY A 92 -14.99 6.83 -1.94
CA GLY A 92 -15.86 6.01 -1.12
C GLY A 92 -17.15 5.68 -1.86
N THR A 93 -17.49 4.39 -1.93
CA THR A 93 -18.73 3.93 -2.54
C THR A 93 -19.39 2.85 -1.65
N PRO A 94 -20.67 2.51 -1.87
CA PRO A 94 -21.31 1.42 -1.12
C PRO A 94 -20.88 0.02 -1.58
N ASP A 95 -19.94 -0.09 -2.53
CA ASP A 95 -19.36 -1.38 -2.93
C ASP A 95 -18.72 -2.07 -1.70
N PRO A 96 -18.98 -3.38 -1.48
CA PRO A 96 -18.33 -4.12 -0.40
C PRO A 96 -16.81 -4.26 -0.57
N LEU A 97 -16.26 -4.02 -1.76
CA LEU A 97 -14.83 -4.00 -2.01
C LEU A 97 -14.22 -2.71 -1.47
N HIS A 98 -13.20 -2.85 -0.63
CA HIS A 98 -12.41 -1.70 -0.22
C HIS A 98 -11.43 -1.31 -1.32
N PRO A 99 -11.11 -0.01 -1.44
CA PRO A 99 -10.12 0.41 -2.40
C PRO A 99 -8.70 0.23 -1.88
N ASP A 100 -7.79 -0.26 -2.74
CA ASP A 100 -6.36 -0.36 -2.48
C ASP A 100 -5.55 0.58 -3.38
N CYS A 101 -4.39 1.05 -2.91
CA CYS A 101 -3.43 1.70 -3.80
C CYS A 101 -2.97 0.71 -4.87
N MET A 102 -2.50 -0.44 -4.42
CA MET A 102 -2.05 -1.52 -5.29
C MET A 102 -2.34 -2.87 -4.63
N GLN A 103 -2.96 -3.79 -5.36
CA GLN A 103 -3.32 -5.09 -4.83
C GLN A 103 -2.85 -6.22 -5.74
N GLY A 104 -2.07 -7.14 -5.18
CA GLY A 104 -1.78 -8.42 -5.80
C GLY A 104 -3.01 -9.31 -5.69
N GLN A 105 -3.62 -9.60 -6.83
CA GLN A 105 -4.80 -10.46 -6.92
C GLN A 105 -4.38 -11.82 -7.45
N PRO A 106 -4.75 -12.94 -6.80
CA PRO A 106 -4.42 -14.28 -7.26
C PRO A 106 -5.62 -14.92 -7.97
N PRO A 107 -5.91 -14.59 -9.24
CA PRO A 107 -7.14 -15.07 -9.89
C PRO A 107 -7.15 -16.59 -10.16
N ARG A 108 -6.03 -17.30 -9.91
CA ARG A 108 -5.87 -18.75 -10.06
C ARG A 108 -4.86 -19.28 -9.04
N ASP A 109 -4.87 -20.60 -8.81
CA ASP A 109 -3.88 -21.27 -7.98
C ASP A 109 -2.56 -21.50 -8.75
N GLU A 110 -1.76 -20.44 -8.85
CA GLU A 110 -0.41 -20.49 -9.42
C GLU A 110 0.59 -19.73 -8.54
N VAL A 111 1.87 -19.81 -8.89
CA VAL A 111 2.92 -19.03 -8.23
C VAL A 111 3.21 -17.77 -9.03
N PHE A 112 2.86 -16.63 -8.47
CA PHE A 112 3.09 -15.30 -9.01
C PHE A 112 4.47 -14.75 -8.60
N GLY A 113 4.99 -13.83 -9.41
CA GLY A 113 6.26 -13.15 -9.22
C GLY A 113 7.41 -13.68 -10.09
N PRO A 114 8.55 -12.98 -10.12
CA PRO A 114 8.88 -11.80 -9.31
C PRO A 114 8.06 -10.55 -9.67
N VAL A 115 7.88 -9.67 -8.69
CA VAL A 115 7.23 -8.35 -8.85
C VAL A 115 8.07 -7.29 -8.16
N THR A 116 8.33 -6.17 -8.82
CA THR A 116 8.98 -4.99 -8.24
C THR A 116 7.98 -3.83 -8.15
N ILE A 117 7.77 -3.30 -6.95
CA ILE A 117 6.92 -2.15 -6.67
C ILE A 117 7.80 -1.05 -6.07
N GLU A 118 8.17 -0.06 -6.88
CA GLU A 118 9.25 0.85 -6.54
C GLU A 118 8.96 2.33 -6.80
N GLY A 119 9.25 3.18 -5.83
CA GLY A 119 9.21 4.64 -6.04
C GLY A 119 7.81 5.21 -6.25
N ASN A 120 6.76 4.45 -5.97
CA ASN A 120 5.37 4.88 -6.14
C ASN A 120 4.94 5.77 -4.97
N THR A 121 3.94 6.61 -5.23
CA THR A 121 3.32 7.49 -4.24
C THR A 121 1.83 7.18 -4.15
N CYS A 122 1.39 6.75 -2.98
CA CYS A 122 0.03 6.36 -2.65
C CYS A 122 -0.55 7.38 -1.66
N LEU A 123 -1.56 8.17 -2.03
CA LEU A 123 -2.16 9.21 -1.19
C LEU A 123 -3.68 9.07 -1.05
N ALA A 124 -4.20 8.88 0.17
CA ALA A 124 -5.64 8.71 0.37
C ALA A 124 -6.47 9.92 -0.08
N ARG A 125 -5.95 11.14 0.09
CA ARG A 125 -6.61 12.40 -0.32
C ARG A 125 -5.59 13.50 -0.56
N THR A 126 -5.66 14.16 -1.71
CA THR A 126 -4.91 15.38 -2.05
C THR A 126 -5.86 16.58 -2.16
N GLY A 127 -5.33 17.81 -2.14
CA GLY A 127 -6.06 19.06 -1.88
C GLY A 127 -7.35 19.34 -2.66
N ASP A 128 -7.65 18.65 -3.76
CA ASP A 128 -8.92 18.76 -4.50
C ASP A 128 -10.07 17.92 -3.89
N THR A 129 -9.76 16.90 -3.08
CA THR A 129 -10.76 16.06 -2.41
C THR A 129 -11.11 16.52 -1.00
N ALA A 130 -10.45 17.58 -0.49
CA ALA A 130 -10.85 18.23 0.77
C ALA A 130 -12.25 18.86 0.69
N SER A 131 -12.78 19.04 -0.52
CA SER A 131 -14.14 19.47 -0.83
C SER A 131 -15.02 18.34 -1.40
N LEU A 132 -14.64 17.06 -1.22
CA LEU A 132 -15.51 15.96 -1.62
C LEU A 132 -16.89 16.13 -0.98
N PRO A 133 -17.98 15.96 -1.74
CA PRO A 133 -19.30 15.91 -1.14
C PRO A 133 -19.31 14.81 -0.07
N ALA A 134 -19.92 15.08 1.08
CA ALA A 134 -19.94 14.15 2.22
C ALA A 134 -20.40 12.72 1.84
N ALA A 135 -21.21 12.59 0.78
CA ALA A 135 -21.62 11.29 0.23
C ALA A 135 -20.44 10.39 -0.17
N TRP A 136 -19.32 10.97 -0.62
CA TRP A 136 -18.10 10.27 -1.05
C TRP A 136 -17.11 10.01 0.10
N ASP A 137 -17.44 10.46 1.31
CA ASP A 137 -16.66 10.19 2.51
C ASP A 137 -16.83 8.74 3.00
N GLY A 138 -17.75 7.97 2.37
CA GLY A 138 -18.05 6.56 2.66
C GLY A 138 -16.85 5.60 2.57
N ALA A 139 -15.72 6.05 2.03
CA ALA A 139 -14.42 5.37 2.14
C ALA A 139 -14.04 5.12 3.62
N ALA A 140 -14.69 5.80 4.57
CA ALA A 140 -14.55 5.56 6.00
C ALA A 140 -15.07 4.19 6.48
N ALA A 141 -15.99 3.51 5.77
CA ALA A 141 -16.57 2.26 6.27
C ALA A 141 -15.53 1.11 6.34
N PHE A 142 -14.70 0.97 5.29
CA PHE A 142 -13.63 -0.04 5.24
C PHE A 142 -12.22 0.56 5.22
N GLY A 143 -12.09 1.86 4.92
CA GLY A 143 -10.82 2.55 4.75
C GLY A 143 -10.16 2.26 3.40
N TRP A 144 -9.28 3.16 2.94
CA TRP A 144 -8.41 2.93 1.79
C TRP A 144 -7.07 2.38 2.24
N GLN A 145 -6.67 1.26 1.65
CA GLN A 145 -5.43 0.56 2.00
C GLN A 145 -4.30 0.89 1.01
N GLY A 146 -3.07 0.58 1.39
CA GLY A 146 -1.89 0.85 0.57
C GLY A 146 -1.55 -0.28 -0.40
N ILE A 147 -0.36 -0.87 -0.25
CA ILE A 147 0.19 -1.89 -1.16
C ILE A 147 0.04 -3.26 -0.52
N ASN A 148 -0.83 -4.11 -1.07
CA ASN A 148 -1.24 -5.34 -0.40
C ASN A 148 -1.18 -6.59 -1.28
N ILE A 149 -0.93 -7.72 -0.63
CA ILE A 149 -1.06 -9.09 -1.14
C ILE A 149 -1.60 -9.92 0.02
N PHE A 150 -2.84 -10.40 -0.06
CA PHE A 150 -3.47 -11.13 1.05
C PHE A 150 -3.54 -12.65 0.85
N ASP A 151 -3.46 -13.09 -0.39
CA ASP A 151 -3.77 -14.44 -0.84
C ASP A 151 -2.93 -14.87 -2.06
N GLY A 152 -3.06 -16.13 -2.44
CA GLY A 152 -2.31 -16.75 -3.54
C GLY A 152 -0.89 -17.10 -3.17
N ARG A 153 -0.15 -17.69 -4.10
CA ARG A 153 1.26 -18.05 -3.91
C ARG A 153 2.14 -17.01 -4.61
N TRP A 154 2.92 -16.28 -3.83
CA TRP A 154 3.79 -15.21 -4.35
C TRP A 154 5.23 -15.47 -3.96
N LYS A 155 6.14 -15.21 -4.91
CA LYS A 155 7.57 -15.38 -4.70
C LYS A 155 8.37 -14.24 -5.33
N GLY A 156 9.34 -13.69 -4.62
CA GLY A 156 10.23 -12.67 -5.17
C GLY A 156 9.54 -11.33 -5.35
N VAL A 157 8.75 -10.91 -4.34
CA VAL A 157 8.10 -9.59 -4.33
C VAL A 157 8.99 -8.58 -3.63
N ASP A 158 9.24 -7.47 -4.28
CA ASP A 158 10.11 -6.42 -3.80
C ASP A 158 9.38 -5.08 -3.77
N VAL A 159 9.03 -4.61 -2.57
CA VAL A 159 8.33 -3.35 -2.33
C VAL A 159 9.29 -2.37 -1.71
N ARG A 160 9.74 -1.38 -2.47
CA ARG A 160 10.76 -0.45 -1.99
C ARG A 160 10.59 1.00 -2.37
N CYS A 161 11.09 1.88 -1.50
CA CYS A 161 11.14 3.32 -1.77
C CYS A 161 9.79 3.94 -2.15
N ASN A 162 8.69 3.37 -1.67
CA ASN A 162 7.35 3.92 -1.88
C ASN A 162 6.98 4.86 -0.72
N LEU A 163 6.17 5.87 -1.02
CA LEU A 163 5.48 6.68 -0.02
C LEU A 163 4.01 6.26 0.03
N VAL A 164 3.51 5.87 1.19
CA VAL A 164 2.14 5.39 1.37
C VAL A 164 1.47 6.11 2.53
N LEU A 165 0.40 6.85 2.24
CA LEU A 165 -0.45 7.53 3.23
C LEU A 165 -1.88 6.98 3.16
N PRO A 166 -2.15 5.77 3.67
CA PRO A 166 -3.47 5.17 3.62
C PRO A 166 -4.44 5.88 4.60
N SER A 167 -5.74 5.59 4.47
CA SER A 167 -6.74 5.91 5.50
C SER A 167 -7.16 4.69 6.33
N ALA A 168 -6.65 3.50 5.98
CA ALA A 168 -6.84 2.25 6.69
C ALA A 168 -5.56 1.77 7.41
N GLN A 169 -5.68 0.64 8.09
CA GLN A 169 -4.57 0.03 8.85
C GLN A 169 -3.52 -0.62 7.95
N HIS A 170 -3.91 -1.20 6.81
CA HIS A 170 -2.97 -1.86 5.91
C HIS A 170 -2.25 -0.83 5.03
N GLY A 171 -1.05 -0.39 5.45
CA GLY A 171 -0.21 0.47 4.63
C GLY A 171 0.63 -0.31 3.63
N ILE A 172 1.38 -1.31 4.10
CA ILE A 172 1.97 -2.32 3.22
C ILE A 172 1.77 -3.69 3.88
N ALA A 173 1.01 -4.59 3.26
CA ALA A 173 0.72 -5.91 3.81
C ALA A 173 1.05 -7.02 2.81
N LEU A 174 2.06 -7.85 3.10
CA LEU A 174 2.45 -8.99 2.25
C LEU A 174 2.24 -10.31 2.97
N TYR A 175 1.13 -11.00 2.70
CA TYR A 175 0.74 -12.20 3.43
C TYR A 175 1.07 -13.47 2.65
N GLY A 176 1.73 -14.42 3.32
CA GLY A 176 2.16 -15.67 2.72
C GLY A 176 3.13 -15.46 1.55
N VAL A 177 3.98 -14.44 1.54
CA VAL A 177 4.92 -14.23 0.43
C VAL A 177 6.28 -14.87 0.74
N ASP A 178 6.84 -15.57 -0.23
CA ASP A 178 8.18 -16.17 -0.14
C ASP A 178 9.23 -15.26 -0.80
N ASP A 179 10.44 -15.20 -0.25
CA ASP A 179 11.59 -14.47 -0.82
C ASP A 179 11.29 -12.98 -1.12
N ALA A 180 10.64 -12.30 -0.18
CA ALA A 180 10.19 -10.92 -0.38
C ALA A 180 10.95 -9.89 0.47
N HIS A 181 10.97 -8.66 -0.02
CA HIS A 181 11.55 -7.52 0.68
C HIS A 181 10.54 -6.37 0.75
N ILE A 182 10.37 -5.81 1.95
CA ILE A 182 9.70 -4.53 2.16
C ILE A 182 10.78 -3.57 2.67
N ALA A 183 11.31 -2.70 1.80
CA ALA A 183 12.53 -1.96 2.11
C ALA A 183 12.45 -0.46 1.84
N TYR A 184 12.91 0.36 2.80
CA TYR A 184 13.06 1.81 2.62
C TYR A 184 11.77 2.55 2.21
N ASN A 185 10.61 2.02 2.58
CA ASN A 185 9.33 2.70 2.36
C ASN A 185 9.06 3.70 3.49
N THR A 186 8.25 4.71 3.18
CA THR A 186 7.68 5.62 4.18
C THR A 186 6.17 5.38 4.24
N VAL A 187 5.67 4.92 5.39
CA VAL A 187 4.24 4.64 5.60
C VAL A 187 3.72 5.51 6.74
N LEU A 188 2.83 6.45 6.43
CA LEU A 188 2.32 7.40 7.42
C LEU A 188 0.83 7.19 7.63
N ALA A 189 0.42 7.07 8.88
CA ALA A 189 -0.98 7.22 9.25
C ALA A 189 -1.39 8.70 9.22
N ARG A 190 -2.67 8.98 8.94
CA ARG A 190 -3.21 10.31 9.21
C ARG A 190 -3.31 10.52 10.73
N PRO A 191 -3.09 11.74 11.25
CA PRO A 191 -3.25 12.03 12.66
C PRO A 191 -4.65 11.65 13.15
N ARG A 192 -4.74 10.98 14.32
CA ARG A 192 -5.98 10.53 14.97
C ARG A 192 -6.77 9.43 14.24
N ASP A 193 -6.27 8.92 13.12
CA ASP A 193 -6.79 7.71 12.48
C ASP A 193 -6.14 6.45 13.08
N LYS A 194 -6.60 5.28 12.62
CA LYS A 194 -5.94 4.00 12.91
C LYS A 194 -4.49 4.03 12.40
N PHE A 195 -3.57 3.43 13.14
CA PHE A 195 -2.17 3.35 12.72
C PHE A 195 -2.03 2.51 11.45
N ALA A 196 -1.60 3.14 10.37
CA ALA A 196 -1.14 2.47 9.16
C ALA A 196 0.14 1.68 9.46
N TRP A 197 0.09 0.35 9.28
CA TRP A 197 1.19 -0.54 9.55
C TRP A 197 1.84 -1.12 8.30
N ILE A 198 3.10 -1.52 8.47
CA ILE A 198 3.75 -2.51 7.62
C ILE A 198 3.60 -3.89 8.28
N ALA A 199 3.15 -4.88 7.50
CA ALA A 199 2.88 -6.22 7.99
C ALA A 199 3.28 -7.30 6.97
N ALA A 200 3.75 -8.43 7.47
CA ALA A 200 3.88 -9.66 6.73
C ALA A 200 3.35 -10.81 7.58
N MET A 201 2.23 -11.40 7.17
CA MET A 201 1.50 -12.37 7.97
C MET A 201 1.22 -13.65 7.18
N ARG A 202 0.47 -14.58 7.76
CA ARG A 202 -0.05 -15.74 7.02
C ARG A 202 -1.06 -15.28 5.99
N SER A 203 -1.04 -15.86 4.78
CA SER A 203 -2.13 -15.68 3.81
C SER A 203 -3.44 -16.24 4.35
N LYS A 204 -4.56 -15.92 3.68
CA LYS A 204 -5.90 -16.39 4.07
C LYS A 204 -6.01 -17.92 4.16
N ASP A 205 -5.17 -18.67 3.44
CA ASP A 205 -5.06 -20.14 3.51
C ASP A 205 -4.13 -20.65 4.65
N GLY A 206 -3.62 -19.75 5.48
CA GLY A 206 -2.78 -20.06 6.64
C GLY A 206 -1.29 -20.21 6.35
N ARG A 207 -0.84 -20.08 5.09
CA ARG A 207 0.58 -20.25 4.73
C ARG A 207 1.43 -19.10 5.27
N PRO A 208 2.48 -19.38 6.06
CA PRO A 208 3.35 -18.32 6.58
C PRO A 208 4.29 -17.78 5.48
N PRO A 209 4.76 -16.54 5.61
CA PRO A 209 5.81 -16.01 4.75
C PRO A 209 7.12 -16.75 5.00
N ARG A 210 8.03 -16.78 4.01
CA ARG A 210 9.35 -17.40 4.15
C ARG A 210 10.44 -16.50 3.60
N ARG A 211 11.51 -16.33 4.38
CA ARG A 211 12.67 -15.50 4.02
C ARG A 211 12.25 -14.09 3.61
N LEU A 212 11.27 -13.53 4.32
CA LEU A 212 10.81 -12.16 4.12
C LEU A 212 11.63 -11.21 5.00
N VAL A 213 12.05 -10.09 4.44
CA VAL A 213 12.79 -9.05 5.17
C VAL A 213 12.03 -7.74 5.12
N ILE A 214 11.79 -7.15 6.29
CA ILE A 214 11.26 -5.79 6.45
C ILE A 214 12.41 -4.94 6.97
N ALA A 215 12.99 -4.08 6.12
CA ALA A 215 14.21 -3.37 6.47
C ALA A 215 14.23 -1.89 6.09
N GLY A 216 14.78 -1.05 6.97
CA GLY A 216 15.04 0.37 6.67
C GLY A 216 13.80 1.21 6.41
N ASN A 217 12.60 0.72 6.73
CA ASN A 217 11.35 1.46 6.53
C ASN A 217 11.16 2.49 7.63
N ARG A 218 10.43 3.57 7.32
CA ARG A 218 9.93 4.53 8.31
C ARG A 218 8.42 4.42 8.32
N ALA A 219 7.83 3.91 9.40
CA ALA A 219 6.38 3.70 9.46
C ALA A 219 5.77 4.11 10.79
N SER A 220 4.50 4.50 10.77
CA SER A 220 3.72 4.76 11.98
C SER A 220 3.54 3.49 12.83
N ALA A 221 3.54 2.31 12.21
CA ALA A 221 3.39 1.04 12.90
C ALA A 221 4.01 -0.15 12.15
N PHE A 222 4.33 -1.20 12.90
CA PHE A 222 4.80 -2.48 12.39
C PHE A 222 4.08 -3.61 13.11
N LEU A 223 3.19 -4.32 12.40
CA LEU A 223 2.34 -5.34 13.02
C LEU A 223 3.16 -6.56 13.49
N ASN A 224 4.22 -6.90 12.77
CA ASN A 224 5.15 -7.97 13.16
C ASN A 224 5.91 -7.71 14.47
N ALA A 225 5.83 -6.49 15.03
CA ALA A 225 6.43 -6.15 16.30
C ALA A 225 5.52 -6.45 17.52
N VAL A 226 4.29 -6.94 17.32
CA VAL A 226 3.43 -7.39 18.43
C VAL A 226 4.17 -8.38 19.34
N HIS A 227 5.02 -9.23 18.75
CA HIS A 227 5.94 -10.10 19.48
C HIS A 227 7.37 -9.53 19.46
N GLY A 228 7.95 -9.42 20.66
CA GLY A 228 9.31 -8.91 20.87
C GLY A 228 9.45 -7.40 20.70
N GLY A 229 8.35 -6.68 20.52
CA GLY A 229 8.32 -5.23 20.51
C GLY A 229 8.49 -4.63 21.91
N PRO A 230 8.16 -3.34 22.06
CA PRO A 230 8.44 -2.56 23.27
C PRO A 230 7.60 -2.94 24.49
N ALA A 231 6.45 -3.56 24.26
CA ALA A 231 5.50 -3.93 25.28
C ALA A 231 5.05 -5.37 25.05
N GLY A 232 4.35 -5.95 26.03
CA GLY A 232 3.72 -7.25 25.86
C GLY A 232 2.70 -7.27 24.70
N PRO A 233 2.43 -8.44 24.10
CA PRO A 233 1.56 -8.55 22.93
C PRO A 233 0.20 -7.85 23.06
N GLU A 234 -0.46 -7.95 24.22
CA GLU A 234 -1.76 -7.30 24.47
C GLU A 234 -1.68 -5.77 24.40
N ALA A 235 -0.68 -5.18 25.06
CA ALA A 235 -0.47 -3.74 25.02
C ALA A 235 -0.08 -3.27 23.61
N MET A 236 0.65 -4.10 22.86
CA MET A 236 0.95 -3.83 21.46
C MET A 236 -0.28 -3.88 20.56
N ILE A 237 -1.17 -4.86 20.75
CA ILE A 237 -2.45 -4.96 20.04
C ILE A 237 -3.31 -3.71 20.27
N ASP A 238 -3.41 -3.28 21.53
CA ASP A 238 -4.16 -2.07 21.91
C ASP A 238 -3.52 -0.81 21.33
N PHE A 239 -2.20 -0.67 21.44
CA PHE A 239 -1.46 0.46 20.89
C PHE A 239 -1.64 0.61 19.37
N LEU A 240 -1.57 -0.51 18.64
CA LEU A 240 -1.75 -0.53 17.19
C LEU A 240 -3.21 -0.33 16.77
N GLY A 241 -4.15 -0.35 17.71
CA GLY A 241 -5.59 -0.29 17.44
C GLY A 241 -6.09 -1.47 16.62
N ALA A 242 -5.43 -2.63 16.72
CA ALA A 242 -5.85 -3.84 16.01
C ALA A 242 -7.26 -4.26 16.45
N ASN A 243 -8.11 -4.66 15.51
CA ASN A 243 -9.49 -5.03 15.82
C ASN A 243 -9.53 -6.36 16.61
N ARG A 244 -9.86 -6.28 17.90
CA ARG A 244 -9.99 -7.48 18.77
C ARG A 244 -11.18 -8.36 18.40
N GLU A 245 -12.15 -7.82 17.67
CA GLU A 245 -13.32 -8.55 17.18
C GLU A 245 -13.04 -9.30 15.87
N ASP A 246 -11.86 -9.13 15.26
CA ASP A 246 -11.44 -9.90 14.10
C ASP A 246 -10.70 -11.18 14.57
N PRO A 247 -11.37 -12.35 14.59
CA PRO A 247 -10.77 -13.58 15.08
C PRO A 247 -9.60 -14.04 14.21
N ALA A 248 -9.62 -13.75 12.90
CA ALA A 248 -8.56 -14.14 11.99
C ALA A 248 -7.29 -13.32 12.27
N LEU A 249 -7.43 -12.00 12.47
CA LEU A 249 -6.33 -11.15 12.90
C LEU A 249 -5.80 -11.59 14.27
N MET A 250 -6.69 -11.84 15.24
CA MET A 250 -6.28 -12.25 16.58
C MET A 250 -5.58 -13.61 16.62
N GLU A 251 -6.03 -14.57 15.82
CA GLU A 251 -5.31 -15.83 15.67
C GLU A 251 -3.89 -15.61 15.15
N GLN A 252 -3.72 -14.73 14.15
CA GLN A 252 -2.41 -14.41 13.60
C GLN A 252 -1.50 -13.69 14.61
N LEU A 253 -2.06 -12.81 15.44
CA LEU A 253 -1.33 -12.05 16.45
C LEU A 253 -1.11 -12.82 17.76
N SER A 254 -1.81 -13.94 17.98
CA SER A 254 -1.64 -14.77 19.18
C SER A 254 -0.26 -15.42 19.30
N ARG A 255 0.53 -15.43 18.22
CA ARG A 255 1.85 -16.08 18.14
C ARG A 255 2.85 -15.27 17.33
N PRO A 256 4.15 -15.39 17.60
CA PRO A 256 5.18 -14.78 16.76
C PRO A 256 5.06 -15.25 15.30
N VAL A 257 5.18 -14.33 14.36
CA VAL A 257 5.23 -14.66 12.93
C VAL A 257 6.63 -15.17 12.60
N SER A 258 6.71 -16.41 12.12
CA SER A 258 7.96 -16.99 11.62
C SER A 258 8.24 -16.57 10.17
N GLY A 259 9.50 -16.68 9.75
CA GLY A 259 9.91 -16.40 8.37
C GLY A 259 10.04 -14.92 7.99
N VAL A 260 9.81 -14.01 8.94
CA VAL A 260 10.00 -12.56 8.81
C VAL A 260 11.19 -12.10 9.64
N ARG A 261 12.06 -11.29 9.04
CA ARG A 261 13.18 -10.62 9.72
C ARG A 261 12.97 -9.10 9.67
N LEU A 262 13.18 -8.42 10.80
CA LEU A 262 13.03 -6.96 10.93
C LEU A 262 14.42 -6.34 11.16
N GLU A 263 14.78 -5.33 10.37
CA GLU A 263 16.11 -4.69 10.43
C GLU A 263 16.07 -3.18 10.25
N GLY A 264 16.60 -2.44 11.22
CA GLY A 264 16.89 -1.01 11.06
C GLY A 264 15.67 -0.18 10.62
N ASN A 265 14.47 -0.61 11.00
CA ASN A 265 13.25 0.13 10.73
C ASN A 265 13.11 1.29 11.71
N VAL A 266 12.30 2.30 11.42
CA VAL A 266 12.07 3.45 12.29
C VAL A 266 10.58 3.59 12.55
N TRP A 267 10.20 3.66 13.83
CA TRP A 267 8.85 4.02 14.24
C TRP A 267 8.67 5.54 14.24
N LEU A 268 7.62 6.00 13.56
CA LEU A 268 7.24 7.39 13.46
C LEU A 268 6.02 7.65 14.35
N PHE A 269 6.12 8.55 15.33
CA PHE A 269 5.01 8.86 16.24
C PHE A 269 5.01 10.33 16.64
N ASP A 270 3.82 10.85 16.96
CA ASP A 270 3.58 12.23 17.36
C ASP A 270 3.35 12.41 18.88
N THR A 271 3.04 11.32 19.58
CA THR A 271 2.75 11.29 21.02
C THR A 271 3.89 10.69 21.82
N ASP A 272 3.98 11.04 23.11
CA ASP A 272 4.93 10.42 24.02
C ASP A 272 4.50 8.97 24.29
N ILE A 273 4.90 8.04 23.42
CA ILE A 273 4.94 6.61 23.76
C ILE A 273 5.85 6.52 24.98
N ALA A 274 5.37 5.91 26.07
CA ALA A 274 6.11 5.80 27.32
C ALA A 274 7.57 5.41 27.01
N GLN A 275 8.49 6.36 27.13
CA GLN A 275 9.85 6.29 26.57
C GLN A 275 10.65 5.08 27.08
N GLY A 276 10.20 4.43 28.16
CA GLY A 276 10.77 3.20 28.69
C GLY A 276 10.42 1.92 27.92
N ALA A 277 9.35 1.90 27.11
CA ALA A 277 8.89 0.69 26.45
C ALA A 277 9.74 0.35 25.20
N LEU A 278 10.19 1.33 24.43
CA LEU A 278 10.83 1.11 23.12
C LEU A 278 12.34 0.83 23.18
N ARG A 279 12.74 -0.28 23.79
CA ARG A 279 14.12 -0.80 23.67
C ARG A 279 14.19 -2.06 22.80
N ASP A 280 13.62 -2.00 21.60
CA ASP A 280 13.80 -3.04 20.60
C ASP A 280 14.92 -2.63 19.63
N PRO A 281 16.08 -3.31 19.61
CA PRO A 281 17.21 -2.96 18.74
C PRO A 281 16.90 -3.10 17.25
N ARG A 282 15.77 -3.74 16.89
CA ARG A 282 15.29 -3.84 15.50
C ARG A 282 14.72 -2.51 14.99
N PHE A 283 14.41 -1.58 15.89
CA PHE A 283 13.75 -0.32 15.59
C PHE A 283 14.52 0.90 16.12
N GLY A 284 14.78 1.84 15.22
CA GLY A 284 14.94 3.25 15.57
C GLY A 284 13.59 3.89 15.90
N ILE A 285 13.67 5.04 16.54
CA ILE A 285 12.53 5.78 17.08
C ILE A 285 12.70 7.22 16.62
N GLU A 286 11.69 7.77 15.97
CA GLU A 286 11.72 9.16 15.51
C GLU A 286 10.41 9.84 15.89
N ARG A 287 10.49 10.80 16.82
CA ARG A 287 9.36 11.67 17.14
C ARG A 287 9.18 12.68 16.01
N VAL A 288 8.00 12.70 15.42
CA VAL A 288 7.67 13.54 14.28
C VAL A 288 6.31 14.20 14.46
N ASP A 289 6.12 15.37 13.88
CA ASP A 289 4.79 15.93 13.69
C ASP A 289 4.14 15.23 12.48
N LEU A 290 3.36 14.18 12.74
CA LEU A 290 2.67 13.39 11.70
C LEU A 290 1.74 14.27 10.85
N SER A 291 1.13 15.30 11.44
CA SER A 291 0.27 16.25 10.71
C SER A 291 1.08 17.01 9.68
N ARG A 292 2.23 17.56 10.08
CA ARG A 292 3.13 18.31 9.20
C ARG A 292 3.76 17.42 8.13
N LEU A 293 4.15 16.19 8.47
CA LEU A 293 4.67 15.23 7.47
C LEU A 293 3.61 14.86 6.45
N THR A 294 2.38 14.61 6.90
CA THR A 294 1.23 14.36 6.03
C THR A 294 1.01 15.55 5.09
N GLN A 295 0.92 16.78 5.62
CA GLN A 295 0.77 17.98 4.80
C GLN A 295 1.88 18.14 3.77
N ARG A 296 3.14 17.87 4.15
CA ARG A 296 4.28 17.89 3.21
C ARG A 296 4.16 16.85 2.10
N ALA A 297 3.71 15.64 2.42
CA ALA A 297 3.47 14.60 1.43
C ALA A 297 2.42 15.06 0.41
N LEU A 298 1.32 15.63 0.90
CA LEU A 298 0.22 16.13 0.08
C LEU A 298 0.59 17.35 -0.76
N ALA A 299 1.50 18.20 -0.27
CA ALA A 299 1.99 19.38 -0.99
C ALA A 299 3.08 19.07 -2.05
N GLY A 300 3.19 17.82 -2.51
CA GLY A 300 4.20 17.41 -3.50
C GLY A 300 5.62 17.25 -2.93
N GLY A 301 5.82 17.43 -1.62
CA GLY A 301 7.07 17.19 -0.91
C GLY A 301 7.38 15.71 -0.66
N ALA A 302 6.56 14.80 -1.21
CA ALA A 302 6.61 13.35 -1.05
C ALA A 302 8.04 12.76 -1.12
N ARG A 303 8.82 13.17 -2.14
CA ARG A 303 10.18 12.64 -2.34
C ARG A 303 11.13 12.93 -1.20
N SER A 304 10.96 14.05 -0.50
CA SER A 304 11.82 14.42 0.63
C SER A 304 11.58 13.58 1.89
N LEU A 305 10.51 12.78 1.89
CA LEU A 305 10.15 11.91 3.01
C LEU A 305 10.78 10.51 2.89
N LEU A 306 11.20 10.13 1.68
CA LEU A 306 11.84 8.85 1.43
C LEU A 306 13.23 8.79 2.07
N PRO A 307 13.66 7.61 2.56
CA PRO A 307 15.02 7.41 3.06
C PRO A 307 16.09 7.74 2.00
N ALA A 308 17.27 8.18 2.44
CA ALA A 308 18.38 8.54 1.56
C ALA A 308 18.85 7.39 0.64
N ALA A 309 18.61 6.14 1.04
CA ALA A 309 18.87 4.95 0.21
C ALA A 309 18.14 5.01 -1.14
N CYS A 310 16.97 5.65 -1.18
CA CYS A 310 16.15 5.79 -2.39
C CYS A 310 16.70 6.80 -3.42
N ALA A 311 17.69 7.62 -3.05
CA ALA A 311 18.30 8.57 -3.97
C ALA A 311 19.37 7.94 -4.89
N ARG A 312 19.98 6.81 -4.48
CA ARG A 312 21.18 6.27 -5.14
C ARG A 312 20.90 5.34 -6.32
N ASP A 313 19.68 4.80 -6.44
CA ASP A 313 19.38 3.77 -7.44
C ASP A 313 19.06 4.31 -8.85
N ARG A 314 19.02 5.65 -9.02
CA ARG A 314 18.76 6.26 -10.34
C ARG A 314 19.90 6.10 -11.35
N SER A 315 21.10 5.76 -10.88
CA SER A 315 22.30 5.61 -11.75
C SER A 315 22.37 4.25 -12.46
N ARG A 316 21.46 3.31 -12.16
CA ARG A 316 21.38 1.98 -12.77
C ARG A 316 20.19 1.82 -13.70
N GLN A 317 19.75 2.88 -14.38
CA GLN A 317 18.87 2.70 -15.53
C GLN A 317 19.70 2.15 -16.70
N PRO A 318 19.39 0.96 -17.23
CA PRO A 318 20.00 0.48 -18.46
C PRO A 318 19.41 1.27 -19.63
N GLY A 319 20.19 2.18 -20.22
CA GLY A 319 19.83 2.88 -21.46
C GLY A 319 19.74 4.40 -21.35
N ALA A 320 20.89 5.04 -21.16
CA ALA A 320 21.18 6.35 -21.75
C ALA A 320 22.32 6.16 -22.76
#